data_AF-A0A1H3MIC6-F1
#
_entry.id   AF-A0A1H3MIC6-F1
#
_cell.length_a   1.000
_cell.length_b   1.000
_cell.length_c   1.000
_cell.angle_alpha   90.00
_cell.angle_beta   90.00
_cell.angle_gamma   90.00
#
_symmetry.space_group_name_H-M   'P 1'
#
loop_
_entity.id
_entity.type
_entity.pdbx_description
1 polymer ?
#
loop_
_entity_poly.entity_id
_entity_poly.type
_entity_poly.pdbx_seq_one_letter_code
_entity_poly.pdbx_strand_id
1 'polypeptide(L)' 'MDIEGAELESLHGAERLIKENEPKLAICIYHRKEDLWTIIDYIDSLGIDYDYYIRAYEKTATELVLYAIPKKY' A
#
# COMPACT_ATOMS: atom_id res chain seq x y z
N MET A 1 -1.47 -6.88 3.25
CA MET A 1 -0.12 -6.88 3.84
C MET A 1 -0.23 -6.16 5.16
N ASP A 2 0.04 -6.89 6.22
CA ASP A 2 -0.07 -6.46 7.61
C ASP A 2 1.18 -7.03 8.30
N ILE A 3 2.16 -6.17 8.60
CA ILE A 3 3.48 -6.59 9.09
C ILE A 3 3.93 -5.64 10.21
N GLU A 4 2.98 -5.22 11.05
CA GLU A 4 3.26 -4.55 12.33
C GLU A 4 4.25 -3.36 12.21
N GLY A 5 4.07 -2.52 11.18
CA GLY A 5 4.89 -1.32 10.94
C GLY A 5 6.10 -1.54 10.02
N ALA A 6 6.25 -2.72 9.40
CA ALA A 6 7.27 -2.99 8.39
C ALA A 6 6.74 -2.90 6.94
N GLU A 7 5.59 -2.27 6.72
CA GLU A 7 4.93 -2.21 5.42
C GLU A 7 5.80 -1.53 4.36
N LEU A 8 6.33 -0.33 4.66
CA LEU A 8 7.17 0.41 3.72
C LEU A 8 8.44 -0.35 3.35
N GLU A 9 9.14 -0.93 4.35
CA GLU A 9 10.33 -1.76 4.11
C GLU A 9 10.01 -3.01 3.28
N SER A 10 8.84 -3.60 3.49
CA SER A 10 8.37 -4.75 2.72
C SER A 10 8.07 -4.38 1.26
N LEU A 11 7.54 -3.18 1.02
CA LEU A 11 7.35 -2.64 -0.32
C LEU A 11 8.70 -2.34 -1.01
N HIS A 12 9.70 -1.85 -0.29
CA HIS A 12 11.07 -1.73 -0.78
C HIS A 12 11.66 -3.08 -1.17
N GLY A 13 11.53 -4.09 -0.30
CA GLY A 13 11.98 -5.45 -0.59
C GLY A 13 11.26 -6.10 -1.80
N ALA A 14 10.02 -5.70 -2.05
CA ALA A 14 9.19 -6.22 -3.14
C ALA A 14 9.24 -5.37 -4.44
N GLU A 15 10.03 -4.29 -4.49
CA GLU A 15 10.01 -3.31 -5.59
C GLU A 15 10.03 -3.95 -6.98
N ARG A 16 11.00 -4.85 -7.20
CA ARG A 16 11.18 -5.54 -8.49
C ARG A 16 9.93 -6.33 -8.89
N LEU A 17 9.32 -7.05 -7.95
CA LEU A 17 8.13 -7.85 -8.22
C LEU A 17 6.92 -6.97 -8.51
N ILE A 18 6.77 -5.84 -7.80
CA ILE A 18 5.67 -4.90 -8.02
C ILE A 18 5.79 -4.28 -9.42
N LYS A 19 7.00 -3.86 -9.83
CA LYS A 19 7.27 -3.31 -11.17
C LYS A 19 7.07 -4.33 -12.30
N GLU A 20 7.51 -5.57 -12.10
CA GLU A 20 7.39 -6.62 -13.12
C GLU A 20 5.96 -7.13 -13.32
N ASN A 21 5.15 -7.15 -12.25
CA ASN A 21 3.84 -7.83 -12.26
C ASN A 21 2.65 -6.89 -12.14
N GLU A 22 2.85 -5.61 -11.80
CA GLU A 22 1.79 -4.61 -11.57
C GLU A 22 0.63 -5.19 -10.73
N PRO A 23 0.87 -5.76 -9.53
CA PRO A 23 -0.15 -6.49 -8.79
C PRO A 23 -1.16 -5.55 -8.12
N LYS A 24 -2.37 -6.06 -7.86
CA LYS A 24 -3.28 -5.41 -6.90
C LYS A 24 -2.67 -5.47 -5.50
N LEU A 25 -2.58 -4.33 -4.82
CA LEU A 25 -2.04 -4.23 -3.48
C LEU A 25 -3.16 -3.97 -2.48
N ALA A 26 -3.07 -4.61 -1.31
CA ALA A 26 -3.91 -4.34 -0.14
C ALA A 26 -2.97 -4.24 1.06
N ILE A 27 -2.83 -3.07 1.67
CA ILE A 27 -1.78 -2.75 2.64
C ILE A 27 -2.41 -2.05 3.84
N CYS A 28 -2.10 -2.51 5.05
CA CYS A 28 -2.52 -1.86 6.28
C CYS A 28 -1.77 -0.53 6.44
N ILE A 29 -2.47 0.55 6.79
CA ILE A 29 -1.90 1.90 6.90
C ILE A 29 -2.13 2.51 8.29
N TYR A 30 -2.20 1.67 9.32
CA TYR A 30 -2.52 2.08 10.69
C TYR A 30 -1.40 1.85 11.72
N HIS A 31 -0.33 1.12 11.37
CA HIS A 31 0.73 0.77 12.32
C HIS A 31 1.61 1.97 12.68
N ARG A 32 1.89 2.84 11.70
CA ARG A 32 2.56 4.12 11.91
C ARG A 32 1.69 5.24 11.41
N LYS A 33 1.80 6.41 12.04
CA LYS A 33 1.04 7.60 11.61
C LYS A 33 1.43 7.98 10.19
N GLU A 34 2.70 7.78 9.85
CA GLU A 34 3.29 8.17 8.58
C GLU A 34 2.86 7.26 7.42
N ASP A 35 2.42 6.02 7.70
CA ASP A 35 2.01 5.03 6.69
C ASP A 35 0.87 5.55 5.79
N LEU A 36 0.05 6.48 6.31
CA LEU A 36 -1.04 7.13 5.57
C LEU A 36 -0.58 7.87 4.31
N TRP A 37 0.66 8.38 4.28
CA TRP A 37 1.20 9.12 3.13
C TRP A 37 2.45 8.46 2.54
N THR A 38 3.37 7.95 3.37
CA THR A 38 4.65 7.41 2.87
C THR A 38 4.45 6.19 1.97
N ILE A 39 3.45 5.36 2.24
CA ILE A 39 3.15 4.18 1.42
C ILE A 39 2.61 4.59 0.06
N ILE A 40 1.71 5.59 -0.01
CA ILE A 40 1.18 6.10 -1.27
C ILE A 40 2.31 6.74 -2.08
N ASP A 41 3.08 7.63 -1.45
CA ASP A 41 4.22 8.33 -2.08
C ASP A 41 5.22 7.31 -2.66
N TYR A 42 5.52 6.25 -1.91
CA TYR A 42 6.43 5.20 -2.39
C TYR A 42 5.84 4.43 -3.57
N ILE A 43 4.58 3.97 -3.50
CA ILE A 43 3.95 3.22 -4.59
C ILE A 43 3.88 4.08 -5.86
N ASP A 44 3.55 5.37 -5.74
CA ASP A 44 3.51 6.32 -6.86
C ASP A 44 4.90 6.52 -7.48
N SER A 45 5.95 6.58 -6.65
CA SER A 45 7.34 6.67 -7.11
C SER A 45 7.81 5.47 -7.96
N LEU A 46 7.09 4.34 -7.92
CA LEU A 46 7.37 3.18 -8.77
C LEU A 46 7.03 3.42 -10.25
N GLY A 47 6.26 4.47 -10.55
CA GLY A 47 5.89 4.86 -11.91
C GLY A 47 4.81 3.96 -12.54
N ILE A 48 4.01 3.28 -11.72
CA ILE A 48 2.91 2.41 -12.15
C ILE A 48 1.60 3.16 -11.91
N ASP A 49 0.72 3.17 -12.91
CA ASP A 49 -0.56 3.86 -12.81
C ASP A 49 -1.56 3.04 -11.97
N TYR A 50 -1.72 3.43 -10.70
CA TYR A 50 -2.65 2.84 -9.74
C TYR A 50 -3.82 3.79 -9.44
N ASP A 51 -5.02 3.23 -9.31
CA ASP A 51 -6.12 3.85 -8.58
C ASP A 51 -6.05 3.45 -7.10
N TYR A 52 -6.15 4.44 -6.21
CA TYR A 52 -6.04 4.25 -4.77
C TYR A 52 -7.40 4.33 -4.07
N TYR A 53 -7.64 3.42 -3.12
CA TYR A 53 -8.85 3.40 -2.30
C TYR A 53 -8.49 3.11 -0.85
N ILE A 54 -9.18 3.75 0.09
CA ILE A 54 -9.03 3.45 1.52
C ILE A 54 -10.34 2.85 2.02
N ARG A 55 -10.24 1.80 2.82
CA ARG A 55 -11.37 1.21 3.53
C ARG A 55 -11.02 0.95 4.98
N ALA A 56 -11.86 1.48 5.87
CA ALA A 56 -11.87 1.08 7.28
C ALA A 56 -12.76 -0.15 7.44
N TYR A 57 -12.26 -1.18 8.09
CA TYR A 57 -13.04 -2.38 8.44
C TYR A 57 -13.56 -2.36 9.87
N GLU A 58 -13.01 -1.50 10.72
CA GLU A 58 -13.45 -1.25 12.09
C GLU A 58 -13.79 0.22 12.32
N LYS A 59 -14.43 0.52 13.45
CA LYS A 59 -14.73 1.90 13.88
C LYS A 59 -13.55 2.59 14.58
N THR A 60 -12.47 1.85 14.80
CA THR A 60 -11.23 2.31 15.43
C THR A 60 -10.20 2.68 14.37
N ALA A 61 -9.04 3.17 14.80
CA ALA A 61 -7.93 3.45 13.89
C ALA A 61 -7.24 2.18 13.35
N THR A 62 -7.59 0.99 13.86
CA THR A 62 -7.08 -0.31 13.40
C THR A 62 -7.84 -0.78 12.16
N GLU A 63 -7.29 -1.76 11.44
CA GLU A 63 -7.94 -2.36 10.26
C GLU A 63 -8.27 -1.32 9.15
N LEU A 64 -7.42 -0.30 9.03
CA LEU A 64 -7.46 0.68 7.95
C LEU A 64 -6.56 0.19 6.80
N VAL A 65 -7.16 -0.09 5.64
CA VAL A 65 -6.47 -0.71 4.51
C VAL A 65 -6.48 0.21 3.30
N LEU A 66 -5.30 0.45 2.74
CA LEU A 66 -5.08 1.02 1.42
C LEU A 66 -5.13 -0.08 0.36
N TYR A 67 -5.92 0.14 -0.68
CA TYR A 67 -5.89 -0.64 -1.91
C TYR A 67 -5.25 0.19 -3.02
N ALA A 68 -4.30 -0.41 -3.74
CA ALA A 68 -3.78 0.14 -5.00
C ALA A 68 -4.15 -0.84 -6.12
N ILE A 69 -4.98 -0.39 -7.06
CA ILE A 69 -5.50 -1.19 -8.17
C ILE A 69 -4.89 -0.67 -9.49
N PRO A 70 -4.10 -1.47 -10.21
CA PRO A 70 -3.42 -1.00 -11.41
C PRO A 70 -4.47 -0.71 -12.49
N LYS A 71 -4.34 0.39 -13.23
CA LYS A 71 -5.31 0.79 -14.26
C LYS A 71 -5.34 -0.12 -15.48
N LYS A 72 -4.33 -0.98 -15.66
CA LYS A 72 -4.34 -1.99 -16.71
C LYS A 72 -5.30 -3.14 -16.36
N TYR A 73 -6.58 -2.96 -16.72
CA TYR A 73 -7.53 -4.04 -16.96
C TYR A 73 -8.53 -3.65 -18.05
#